data_AF-A0A1I5NNK0-F1
#
_entry.id   AF-A0A1I5NNK0-F1
#
_cell.length_a   1.000
_cell.length_b   1.000
_cell.length_c   1.000
_cell.angle_alpha   90.00
_cell.angle_beta   90.00
_cell.angle_gamma   90.00
#
_symmetry.space_group_name_H-M   'P 1'
#
loop_
_entity.id
_entity.type
_entity.pdbx_description
1 polymer ?
#
loop_
_entity_poly.entity_id
_entity_poly.type
_entity_poly.pdbx_seq_one_letter_code
_entity_poly.pdbx_strand_id
1 'polypeptide(L)'
;MQYAIFVRNKRGHEVMHTAPVSEDEVRFLRERVLPTLQPLDDETYLQGPAMILHTGARFSYVLDDEDLLWCVEWDPGLLVVRFSSDGRMAWTALRSPVPGFGGRKPLKQDLERYDEDADDPQYNLVFHAWDAQFDEFSRTHFAFVPASEDAQRRYAAGLRHPDGLVQNVPERKGKERTAWIAACQRRVEAWAGEGLRLNG
;
A
#
# COMPACT_ATOMS: atom_id res chain seq x y z
N MET A 1 -4.60 3.47 -14.54
CA MET A 1 -4.00 3.52 -13.19
C MET A 1 -2.60 4.11 -13.28
N GLN A 2 -2.15 4.79 -12.23
CA GLN A 2 -0.80 5.39 -12.16
C GLN A 2 -0.19 5.17 -10.78
N TYR A 3 1.08 4.81 -10.70
CA TYR A 3 1.81 4.93 -9.44
C TYR A 3 1.89 6.39 -9.01
N ALA A 4 1.96 6.62 -7.70
CA ALA A 4 2.23 7.90 -7.09
C ALA A 4 3.33 7.76 -6.03
N ILE A 5 4.43 8.50 -6.22
CA ILE A 5 5.60 8.50 -5.32
C ILE A 5 6.00 9.95 -4.97
N PHE A 6 6.79 10.11 -3.90
CA PHE A 6 7.29 11.41 -3.45
C PHE A 6 8.80 11.44 -3.42
N VAL A 7 9.39 12.23 -4.32
CA VAL A 7 10.84 12.35 -4.47
C VAL A 7 11.30 13.67 -3.85
N ARG A 8 12.30 13.61 -2.97
CA ARG A 8 12.91 14.82 -2.41
C ARG A 8 13.83 15.46 -3.44
N ASN A 9 13.55 16.71 -3.79
CA ASN A 9 14.42 17.49 -4.66
C ASN A 9 15.67 17.99 -3.91
N LYS A 10 16.60 18.61 -4.64
CA LYS A 10 17.86 19.17 -4.07
C LYS A 10 17.65 20.23 -2.99
N ARG A 11 16.46 20.83 -2.90
CA ARG A 11 16.08 21.81 -1.87
C ARG A 11 15.40 21.17 -0.66
N GLY A 12 15.27 19.84 -0.65
CA GLY A 12 14.61 19.09 0.42
C GLY A 12 13.08 19.09 0.34
N HIS A 13 12.47 19.64 -0.71
CA HIS A 13 11.02 19.59 -0.90
C HIS A 13 10.61 18.28 -1.56
N GLU A 14 9.53 17.68 -1.09
CA GLU A 14 8.92 16.51 -1.71
C GLU A 14 8.11 16.92 -2.94
N VAL A 15 8.38 16.26 -4.07
CA VAL A 15 7.70 16.48 -5.34
C VAL A 15 7.06 15.17 -5.77
N MET A 16 5.75 15.20 -6.02
CA MET A 16 5.01 14.04 -6.46
C MET A 16 5.40 13.67 -7.90
N HIS A 17 5.67 12.39 -8.13
CA HIS A 17 5.89 11.81 -9.45
C HIS A 17 4.89 10.70 -9.70
N THR A 18 4.56 10.48 -10.97
CA THR A 18 3.68 9.40 -11.41
C THR A 18 4.29 8.62 -12.55
N ALA A 19 3.97 7.34 -12.62
CA ALA A 19 4.30 6.43 -13.72
C ALA A 19 3.05 5.60 -14.08
N PRO A 20 2.93 5.11 -15.32
CA PRO A 20 1.91 4.11 -15.63
C PRO A 20 2.13 2.84 -14.80
N VAL A 21 1.04 2.23 -14.34
CA VAL A 21 1.05 0.85 -13.81
C VAL A 21 1.00 -0.10 -15.00
N SER A 22 1.76 -1.21 -14.97
CA SER A 22 1.80 -2.15 -16.10
C SER A 22 0.45 -2.84 -16.31
N GLU A 23 0.21 -3.38 -17.50
CA GLU A 23 -1.07 -4.03 -17.82
C GLU A 23 -1.37 -5.23 -16.91
N ASP A 24 -0.34 -5.99 -16.53
CA ASP A 24 -0.48 -7.17 -15.67
C ASP A 24 -0.85 -6.78 -14.24
N GLU A 25 -0.25 -5.71 -13.70
CA GLU A 25 -0.58 -5.16 -12.38
C GLU A 25 -1.97 -4.52 -12.39
N VAL A 26 -2.36 -3.82 -13.46
CA VAL A 26 -3.72 -3.28 -13.63
C VAL A 26 -4.74 -4.41 -13.63
N ARG A 27 -4.50 -5.47 -14.41
CA ARG A 27 -5.37 -6.64 -14.48
C ARG A 27 -5.47 -7.32 -13.13
N PHE A 28 -4.34 -7.52 -12.45
CA PHE A 28 -4.30 -8.06 -11.10
C PHE A 28 -5.14 -7.23 -10.11
N LEU A 29 -4.95 -5.91 -10.07
CA LEU A 29 -5.75 -5.03 -9.19
C LEU A 29 -7.23 -5.14 -9.49
N ARG A 30 -7.64 -4.98 -10.75
CA ARG A 30 -9.05 -4.91 -11.16
C ARG A 30 -9.79 -6.22 -10.99
N GLU A 31 -9.20 -7.31 -11.43
CA GLU A 31 -9.89 -8.61 -11.52
C GLU A 31 -9.75 -9.44 -10.25
N ARG A 32 -8.70 -9.19 -9.45
CA ARG A 32 -8.31 -10.09 -8.36
C ARG A 32 -8.32 -9.41 -7.00
N VAL A 33 -7.87 -8.16 -6.90
CA VAL A 33 -7.77 -7.45 -5.61
C VAL A 33 -9.04 -6.68 -5.26
N LEU A 34 -9.46 -5.76 -6.13
CA LEU A 34 -10.60 -4.86 -5.88
C LEU A 34 -11.90 -5.61 -5.51
N PRO A 35 -12.23 -6.77 -6.11
CA PRO A 35 -13.42 -7.54 -5.73
C PRO A 35 -13.39 -8.12 -4.31
N THR A 36 -12.21 -8.17 -3.67
CA THR A 36 -12.03 -8.73 -2.32
C THR A 36 -12.05 -7.67 -1.23
N LEU A 37 -12.12 -6.39 -1.59
CA LEU A 37 -12.12 -5.30 -0.63
C LEU A 37 -13.35 -5.38 0.27
N GLN A 38 -13.11 -5.37 1.58
CA GLN A 38 -14.15 -5.23 2.60
C GLN A 38 -14.15 -3.79 3.14
N PRO A 39 -15.30 -3.27 3.60
CA PRO A 39 -15.37 -1.94 4.21
C PRO A 39 -14.36 -1.76 5.35
N LEU A 40 -13.81 -0.55 5.47
CA LEU A 40 -12.96 -0.12 6.57
C LEU A 40 -13.59 1.11 7.21
N ASP A 41 -14.00 1.03 8.47
CA ASP A 41 -14.48 2.21 9.21
C ASP A 41 -13.32 3.02 9.81
N ASP A 42 -13.64 4.25 10.22
CA ASP A 42 -12.67 5.22 10.75
C ASP A 42 -11.94 4.71 12.00
N GLU A 43 -12.66 4.06 12.91
CA GLU A 43 -12.08 3.54 14.15
C GLU A 43 -11.09 2.41 13.86
N THR A 44 -11.49 1.47 12.99
CA THR A 44 -10.67 0.35 12.56
C THR A 44 -9.42 0.84 11.81
N TYR A 45 -9.55 1.85 10.95
CA TYR A 45 -8.41 2.50 10.30
C TYR A 45 -7.42 3.08 11.33
N LEU A 46 -7.91 3.91 12.26
CA LEU A 46 -7.10 4.56 13.30
C LEU A 46 -6.49 3.60 14.32
N GLN A 47 -7.09 2.42 14.50
CA GLN A 47 -6.61 1.38 15.41
C GLN A 47 -5.82 0.26 14.72
N GLY A 48 -5.59 0.39 13.41
CA GLY A 48 -4.87 -0.58 12.59
C GLY A 48 -4.02 0.12 11.51
N PRO A 49 -4.45 0.15 10.23
CA PRO A 49 -3.63 0.62 9.10
C PRO A 49 -2.96 1.99 9.27
N ALA A 50 -3.56 2.94 9.99
CA ALA A 50 -2.96 4.27 10.20
C ALA A 50 -1.54 4.19 10.82
N MET A 51 -1.25 3.13 11.58
CA MET A 51 0.08 2.95 12.18
C MET A 51 1.20 2.75 11.14
N ILE A 52 0.87 2.26 9.93
CA ILE A 52 1.84 1.97 8.87
C ILE A 52 2.56 3.24 8.42
N LEU A 53 1.91 4.41 8.53
CA LEU A 53 2.50 5.73 8.26
C LEU A 53 3.74 6.04 9.13
N HIS A 54 3.90 5.33 10.24
CA HIS A 54 5.04 5.43 11.14
C HIS A 54 6.14 4.39 10.90
N THR A 55 5.98 3.55 9.87
CA THR A 55 6.94 2.52 9.45
C THR A 55 7.61 2.90 8.14
N GLY A 56 8.57 2.08 7.68
CA GLY A 56 9.12 2.22 6.33
C GLY A 56 8.08 1.94 5.24
N ALA A 57 7.09 1.09 5.52
CA ALA A 57 6.05 0.60 4.60
C ALA A 57 4.99 1.64 4.20
N ARG A 58 5.26 2.93 4.43
CA ARG A 58 4.30 4.02 4.20
C ARG A 58 4.18 4.52 2.76
N PHE A 59 4.88 3.86 1.85
CA PHE A 59 4.97 4.25 0.45
C PHE A 59 4.11 3.31 -0.42
N SER A 60 4.17 3.52 -1.74
CA SER A 60 3.49 2.68 -2.74
C SER A 60 1.99 2.93 -2.87
N TYR A 61 1.66 4.03 -3.54
CA TYR A 61 0.30 4.41 -3.89
C TYR A 61 0.03 4.19 -5.38
N VAL A 62 -1.20 3.80 -5.70
CA VAL A 62 -1.73 3.70 -7.05
C VAL A 62 -3.02 4.51 -7.15
N LEU A 63 -3.06 5.44 -8.10
CA LEU A 63 -4.25 6.18 -8.49
C LEU A 63 -5.08 5.33 -9.48
N ASP A 64 -6.35 5.10 -9.17
CA ASP A 64 -7.34 4.47 -10.06
C ASP A 64 -8.61 5.33 -10.08
N ASP A 65 -8.75 6.15 -11.13
CA ASP A 65 -9.81 7.15 -11.24
C ASP A 65 -9.92 8.01 -9.97
N GLU A 66 -11.05 7.92 -9.24
CA GLU A 66 -11.34 8.65 -8.00
C GLU A 66 -10.83 7.97 -6.72
N ASP A 67 -10.26 6.77 -6.86
CA ASP A 67 -9.74 5.98 -5.76
C ASP A 67 -8.20 6.08 -5.67
N LEU A 68 -7.70 6.09 -4.45
CA LEU A 68 -6.30 5.93 -4.11
C LEU A 68 -6.11 4.58 -3.42
N LEU A 69 -5.38 3.68 -4.06
CA LEU A 69 -4.97 2.41 -3.49
C LEU A 69 -3.60 2.56 -2.83
N TRP A 70 -3.48 2.11 -1.60
CA TRP A 70 -2.23 2.03 -0.86
C TRP A 70 -1.85 0.56 -0.71
N CYS A 71 -0.78 0.18 -1.40
CA CYS A 71 -0.30 -1.20 -1.53
C CYS A 71 0.91 -1.37 -0.62
N VAL A 72 0.78 -2.13 0.47
CA VAL A 72 1.76 -2.20 1.54
C VAL A 72 2.28 -3.64 1.67
N GLU A 73 3.60 -3.83 1.60
CA GLU A 73 4.21 -5.09 2.04
C GLU A 73 3.92 -5.28 3.54
N TRP A 74 3.19 -6.33 3.87
CA TRP A 74 2.74 -6.61 5.22
C TRP A 74 2.55 -8.12 5.43
N ASP A 75 2.72 -8.67 6.63
CA ASP A 75 2.34 -10.07 6.91
C ASP A 75 0.81 -10.19 6.79
N PRO A 76 0.26 -10.98 5.84
CA PRO A 76 0.79 -12.19 5.17
C PRO A 76 1.21 -12.08 3.70
N GLY A 77 1.24 -10.89 3.15
CA GLY A 77 1.94 -10.58 1.91
C GLY A 77 1.71 -9.14 1.49
N LEU A 78 0.49 -8.85 1.04
CA LEU A 78 0.09 -7.52 0.58
C LEU A 78 -1.16 -7.06 1.32
N LEU A 79 -1.07 -5.93 2.00
CA LEU A 79 -2.22 -5.18 2.47
C LEU A 79 -2.57 -4.13 1.42
N VAL A 80 -3.82 -4.08 0.98
CA VAL A 80 -4.32 -3.01 0.11
C VAL A 80 -5.39 -2.24 0.84
N VAL A 81 -5.19 -0.93 0.98
CA VAL A 81 -6.18 -0.01 1.54
C VAL A 81 -6.62 0.94 0.43
N ARG A 82 -7.92 1.02 0.18
CA ARG A 82 -8.53 1.96 -0.75
C ARG A 82 -9.08 3.15 0.02
N PHE A 83 -8.74 4.34 -0.45
CA PHE A 83 -9.34 5.60 -0.03
C PHE A 83 -10.10 6.22 -1.22
N SER A 84 -11.39 6.42 -1.06
CA SER A 84 -12.24 7.04 -2.09
C SER A 84 -12.41 8.54 -1.81
N SER A 85 -12.57 9.35 -2.86
CA SER A 85 -12.74 10.81 -2.73
C SER A 85 -14.01 11.24 -1.97
N ASP A 86 -14.97 10.32 -1.80
CA ASP A 86 -16.19 10.49 -1.00
C ASP A 86 -16.02 10.13 0.50
N GLY A 87 -14.80 9.77 0.91
CA GLY A 87 -14.46 9.44 2.30
C GLY A 87 -14.66 7.96 2.66
N ARG A 88 -15.19 7.13 1.75
CA ARG A 88 -15.24 5.68 2.01
C ARG A 88 -13.85 5.08 2.01
N MET A 89 -13.63 4.14 2.93
CA MET A 89 -12.43 3.32 2.97
C MET A 89 -12.79 1.85 2.85
N ALA A 90 -11.89 1.08 2.24
CA ALA A 90 -12.00 -0.37 2.16
C ALA A 90 -10.60 -0.98 2.20
N TRP A 91 -10.51 -2.26 2.53
CA TRP A 91 -9.21 -2.93 2.63
C TRP A 91 -9.30 -4.41 2.31
N THR A 92 -8.16 -5.02 2.06
CA THR A 92 -8.00 -6.47 1.97
C THR A 92 -6.58 -6.84 2.34
N ALA A 93 -6.37 -8.08 2.80
CA ALA A 93 -5.05 -8.65 3.01
C ALA A 93 -4.91 -9.92 2.17
N LEU A 94 -3.85 -9.94 1.36
CA LEU A 94 -3.55 -11.01 0.44
C LEU A 94 -2.33 -11.77 0.92
N ARG A 95 -2.36 -13.07 0.70
CA ARG A 95 -1.20 -13.90 0.91
C ARG A 95 -0.32 -13.87 -0.34
N SER A 96 0.94 -13.48 -0.16
CA SER A 96 1.89 -13.48 -1.27
C SER A 96 2.20 -14.92 -1.74
N PRO A 97 2.32 -15.15 -3.06
CA PRO A 97 2.76 -16.43 -3.60
C PRO A 97 4.22 -16.74 -3.26
N VAL A 98 5.03 -15.71 -2.99
CA VAL A 98 6.45 -15.84 -2.63
C VAL A 98 6.58 -16.29 -1.16
N PRO A 99 7.20 -17.46 -0.89
CA PRO A 99 7.48 -17.90 0.46
C PRO A 99 8.35 -16.90 1.22
N GLY A 100 7.90 -16.50 2.42
CA GLY A 100 8.70 -15.63 3.29
C GLY A 100 8.54 -14.13 3.04
N PHE A 101 7.78 -13.74 2.03
CA PHE A 101 7.46 -12.35 1.75
C PHE A 101 6.74 -11.67 2.93
N GLY A 102 7.09 -10.43 3.26
CA GLY A 102 6.61 -9.75 4.46
C GLY A 102 7.13 -10.33 5.78
N GLY A 103 8.20 -11.13 5.76
CA GLY A 103 8.84 -11.71 6.95
C GLY A 103 8.10 -12.90 7.59
N ARG A 104 7.05 -13.39 6.92
CA ARG A 104 6.20 -14.48 7.43
C ARG A 104 6.89 -15.84 7.39
N LYS A 105 6.46 -16.77 8.24
CA LYS A 105 6.83 -18.18 8.09
C LYS A 105 6.08 -18.80 6.89
N PRO A 106 6.76 -19.42 5.91
CA PRO A 106 6.09 -20.16 4.85
C PRO A 106 5.24 -21.30 5.40
N LEU A 107 4.03 -21.45 4.87
CA LEU A 107 3.22 -22.65 5.02
C LEU A 107 3.65 -23.68 3.97
N LYS A 108 3.36 -24.96 4.23
CA LYS A 108 3.70 -26.05 3.28
C LYS A 108 3.13 -25.79 1.88
N GLN A 109 1.90 -25.30 1.81
CA GLN A 109 1.23 -24.96 0.54
C GLN A 109 1.90 -23.82 -0.23
N ASP A 110 2.61 -22.91 0.45
CA ASP A 110 3.36 -21.85 -0.24
C ASP A 110 4.55 -22.46 -0.97
N LEU A 111 5.26 -23.38 -0.32
CA LEU A 111 6.43 -24.07 -0.90
C LEU A 111 6.03 -24.97 -2.07
N GLU A 112 4.89 -25.66 -1.96
CA GLU A 112 4.40 -26.58 -2.99
C GLU A 112 3.93 -25.87 -4.28
N ARG A 113 3.48 -24.62 -4.17
CA ARG A 113 2.95 -23.82 -5.30
C ARG A 113 3.90 -22.72 -5.75
N TYR A 114 5.07 -22.60 -5.11
CA TYR A 114 6.03 -21.57 -5.46
C TYR A 114 6.65 -21.86 -6.82
N ASP A 115 6.58 -20.87 -7.69
CA ASP A 115 7.24 -20.82 -8.98
C ASP A 115 8.14 -19.58 -8.95
N GLU A 116 9.46 -19.79 -9.02
CA GLU A 116 10.44 -18.70 -8.93
C GLU A 116 10.49 -17.85 -10.21
N ASP A 117 10.01 -18.41 -11.32
CA ASP A 117 9.99 -17.74 -12.62
C ASP A 117 8.64 -17.07 -12.91
N ALA A 118 7.63 -17.25 -12.05
CA ALA A 118 6.32 -16.63 -12.22
C ALA A 118 6.37 -15.13 -11.92
N ASP A 119 5.66 -14.36 -12.74
CA ASP A 119 5.45 -12.93 -12.47
C ASP A 119 4.74 -12.73 -11.12
N ASP A 120 5.21 -11.75 -10.35
CA ASP A 120 4.59 -11.36 -9.07
C ASP A 120 4.09 -9.91 -9.11
N PRO A 121 2.87 -9.66 -9.61
CA PRO A 121 2.23 -8.36 -9.54
C PRO A 121 2.07 -7.84 -8.10
N GLN A 122 1.97 -8.69 -7.07
CA GLN A 122 1.87 -8.22 -5.68
C GLN A 122 3.17 -7.58 -5.23
N TYR A 123 4.30 -8.22 -5.56
CA TYR A 123 5.63 -7.68 -5.30
C TYR A 123 5.80 -6.35 -6.05
N ASN A 124 5.55 -6.35 -7.35
CA ASN A 124 5.83 -5.21 -8.21
C ASN A 124 5.03 -3.96 -7.82
N LEU A 125 3.76 -4.12 -7.42
CA LEU A 125 2.92 -3.04 -6.90
C LEU A 125 3.52 -2.30 -5.69
N VAL A 126 4.32 -3.00 -4.87
CA VAL A 126 5.02 -2.39 -3.74
C VAL A 126 6.38 -1.85 -4.18
N PHE A 127 7.20 -2.70 -4.78
CA PHE A 127 8.64 -2.43 -4.93
C PHE A 127 8.99 -1.53 -6.11
N HIS A 128 8.22 -1.51 -7.20
CA HIS A 128 8.46 -0.54 -8.28
C HIS A 128 8.34 0.90 -7.77
N ALA A 129 7.30 1.18 -6.98
CA ALA A 129 7.08 2.49 -6.38
C ALA A 129 8.10 2.79 -5.27
N TRP A 130 8.40 1.81 -4.41
CA TRP A 130 9.39 1.97 -3.35
C TRP A 130 10.77 2.29 -3.91
N ASP A 131 11.27 1.49 -4.85
CA ASP A 131 12.62 1.66 -5.39
C ASP A 131 12.74 2.97 -6.14
N ALA A 132 11.75 3.31 -6.97
CA ALA A 132 11.71 4.61 -7.64
C ALA A 132 11.64 5.79 -6.65
N GLN A 133 11.11 5.61 -5.45
CA GLN A 133 11.11 6.70 -4.48
C GLN A 133 12.51 7.10 -4.01
N PHE A 134 13.44 6.15 -3.94
CA PHE A 134 14.78 6.36 -3.39
C PHE A 134 15.90 6.30 -4.43
N ASP A 135 15.68 5.65 -5.58
CA ASP A 135 16.69 5.41 -6.60
C ASP A 135 16.35 6.07 -7.94
N GLU A 136 17.30 6.81 -8.51
CA GLU A 136 17.14 7.54 -9.77
C GLU A 136 17.11 6.63 -10.99
N PHE A 137 17.85 5.51 -10.94
CA PHE A 137 17.82 4.54 -12.02
C PHE A 137 16.42 3.90 -12.10
N SER A 138 15.87 3.42 -10.98
CA SER A 138 14.51 2.89 -10.91
C SER A 138 13.45 3.90 -11.35
N ARG A 139 13.56 5.19 -10.96
CA ARG A 139 12.64 6.22 -11.48
C ARG A 139 12.65 6.31 -12.99
N THR A 140 13.85 6.32 -13.58
CA THR A 140 14.01 6.45 -15.02
C THR A 140 13.52 5.19 -15.72
N HIS A 141 13.87 4.02 -15.19
CA HIS A 141 13.52 2.71 -15.72
C HIS A 141 11.99 2.50 -15.76
N PHE A 142 11.30 2.84 -14.67
CA PHE A 142 9.84 2.75 -14.57
C PHE A 142 9.10 3.99 -15.08
N ALA A 143 9.78 4.91 -15.80
CA ALA A 143 9.20 6.09 -16.43
C ALA A 143 8.42 7.03 -15.48
N PHE A 144 8.90 7.21 -14.25
CA PHE A 144 8.36 8.20 -13.32
C PHE A 144 8.69 9.62 -13.76
N VAL A 145 7.64 10.44 -13.94
CA VAL A 145 7.73 11.85 -14.31
C VAL A 145 6.99 12.72 -13.29
N PRO A 146 7.29 14.02 -13.17
CA PRO A 146 6.53 14.92 -12.30
C PRO A 146 5.01 14.79 -12.53
N ALA A 147 4.26 14.66 -11.44
CA ALA A 147 2.82 14.44 -11.50
C ALA A 147 2.10 15.64 -12.10
N SER A 148 1.10 15.39 -12.95
CA SER A 148 0.21 16.44 -13.43
C SER A 148 -0.61 17.04 -12.29
N GLU A 149 -1.13 18.26 -12.48
CA GLU A 149 -2.04 18.88 -11.49
C GLU A 149 -3.26 18.00 -11.21
N ASP A 150 -3.74 17.28 -12.22
CA ASP A 150 -4.85 16.35 -12.07
C ASP A 150 -4.53 15.18 -11.13
N ALA A 151 -3.38 14.52 -11.34
CA ALA A 151 -2.94 13.44 -10.47
C ALA A 151 -2.73 13.92 -9.02
N GLN A 152 -2.17 15.12 -8.84
CA GLN A 152 -2.02 15.74 -7.52
C GLN A 152 -3.38 15.99 -6.85
N ARG A 153 -4.38 16.49 -7.59
CA ARG A 153 -5.74 16.69 -7.07
C ARG A 153 -6.40 15.39 -6.66
N ARG A 154 -6.31 14.34 -7.48
CA ARG A 154 -6.91 13.02 -7.18
C ARG A 154 -6.25 12.38 -5.96
N TYR A 155 -4.92 12.45 -5.87
CA TYR A 155 -4.19 12.02 -4.67
C TYR A 155 -4.66 12.76 -3.41
N ALA A 156 -4.70 14.09 -3.46
CA ALA A 156 -5.14 14.90 -2.33
C ALA A 156 -6.62 14.67 -1.96
N ALA A 157 -7.47 14.40 -2.95
CA ALA A 157 -8.87 14.07 -2.73
C ALA A 157 -9.03 12.72 -2.00
N GLY A 158 -8.30 11.68 -2.43
CA GLY A 158 -8.31 10.37 -1.78
C GLY A 158 -7.82 10.42 -0.32
N LEU A 159 -6.78 11.21 -0.02
CA LEU A 159 -6.27 11.32 1.36
C LEU A 159 -7.00 12.31 2.26
N ARG A 160 -7.93 13.12 1.73
CA ARG A 160 -8.60 14.17 2.52
C ARG A 160 -9.22 13.65 3.81
N HIS A 161 -9.96 12.54 3.71
CA HIS A 161 -10.61 11.93 4.87
C HIS A 161 -9.61 11.30 5.85
N PRO A 162 -8.74 10.34 5.45
CA PRO A 162 -7.80 9.72 6.39
C PRO A 162 -6.83 10.73 7.03
N ASP A 163 -6.38 11.76 6.31
CA ASP A 163 -5.55 12.83 6.89
C ASP A 163 -6.33 13.62 7.95
N GLY A 164 -7.61 13.90 7.69
CA GLY A 164 -8.52 14.52 8.65
C GLY A 164 -8.71 13.66 9.90
N LEU A 165 -8.83 12.33 9.76
CA LEU A 165 -8.93 11.41 10.90
C LEU A 165 -7.68 11.49 11.78
N VAL A 166 -6.49 11.41 11.18
CA VAL A 166 -5.22 11.41 11.92
C VAL A 166 -4.99 12.73 12.66
N GLN A 167 -5.38 13.86 12.08
CA GLN A 167 -5.29 15.18 12.72
C GLN A 167 -6.14 15.33 13.99
N ASN A 168 -7.25 14.59 14.08
CA ASN A 168 -8.16 14.63 15.22
C ASN A 168 -7.76 13.69 16.36
N VAL A 169 -6.71 12.90 16.19
CA VAL A 169 -6.20 11.98 17.22
C VAL A 169 -5.08 12.65 18.00
N PRO A 170 -5.12 12.63 19.36
CA PRO A 170 -4.05 13.18 20.17
C PRO A 170 -2.67 12.62 19.79
N GLU A 171 -1.67 13.51 19.69
CA GLU A 171 -0.31 13.12 19.35
C GLU A 171 0.26 12.18 20.42
N ARG A 172 0.62 10.96 20.04
CA ARG A 172 1.25 9.98 20.94
C ARG A 172 2.76 10.15 20.91
N LYS A 173 3.41 10.17 22.08
CA LYS A 173 4.88 10.35 22.20
C LYS A 173 5.55 9.22 22.97
N GLY A 174 6.82 9.01 22.68
CA GLY A 174 7.68 8.04 23.38
C GLY A 174 7.02 6.66 23.51
N LYS A 175 6.90 6.18 24.76
CA LYS A 175 6.36 4.86 25.09
C LYS A 175 4.91 4.65 24.63
N GLU A 176 4.09 5.70 24.68
CA GLU A 176 2.68 5.61 24.26
C GLU A 176 2.58 5.35 22.75
N ARG A 177 3.38 6.07 21.95
CA ARG A 177 3.45 5.85 20.50
C ARG A 177 3.87 4.42 20.17
N THR A 178 4.93 3.94 20.81
CA THR A 178 5.42 2.57 20.62
C THR A 178 4.37 1.53 21.00
N ALA A 179 3.68 1.71 22.14
CA ALA A 179 2.63 0.81 22.57
C ALA A 179 1.44 0.78 21.60
N TRP A 180 1.04 1.95 21.09
CA TRP A 180 -0.04 2.06 20.10
C TRP A 180 0.35 1.42 18.77
N ILE A 181 1.56 1.67 18.23
CA ILE A 181 2.04 1.02 17.01
C ILE A 181 2.00 -0.51 17.17
N ALA A 182 2.55 -1.03 18.27
CA ALA A 182 2.57 -2.47 18.52
C ALA A 182 1.15 -3.07 18.68
N ALA A 183 0.22 -2.33 19.28
CA ALA A 183 -1.17 -2.76 19.39
C ALA A 183 -1.89 -2.78 18.03
N CYS A 184 -1.67 -1.76 17.20
CA CYS A 184 -2.23 -1.68 15.87
C CYS A 184 -1.67 -2.76 14.95
N GLN A 185 -0.35 -2.99 14.99
CA GLN A 185 0.30 -4.08 14.27
C GLN A 185 -0.34 -5.44 14.59
N ARG A 186 -0.46 -5.79 15.88
CA ARG A 186 -1.11 -7.06 16.29
C ARG A 186 -2.56 -7.17 15.81
N ARG A 187 -3.30 -6.06 15.78
CA ARG A 187 -4.68 -6.05 15.27
C ARG A 187 -4.73 -6.30 13.78
N VAL A 188 -3.90 -5.61 13.00
CA VAL A 188 -3.81 -5.81 11.54
C VAL A 188 -3.42 -7.25 11.23
N GLU A 189 -2.41 -7.81 11.90
CA GLU A 189 -2.01 -9.22 11.74
C GLU A 189 -3.15 -10.18 12.09
N ALA A 190 -3.88 -9.92 13.18
CA ALA A 190 -5.03 -10.73 13.57
C ALA A 190 -6.20 -10.66 12.57
N TRP A 191 -6.47 -9.47 12.00
CA TRP A 191 -7.51 -9.29 10.99
C TRP A 191 -7.13 -9.91 9.65
N ALA A 192 -5.86 -9.78 9.26
CA ALA A 192 -5.34 -10.33 8.01
C ALA A 192 -5.28 -11.87 8.05
N GLY A 193 -5.03 -12.45 9.22
CA GLY A 193 -4.91 -13.90 9.39
C GLY A 193 -3.84 -14.47 8.45
N GLU A 194 -4.17 -15.54 7.72
CA GLU A 194 -3.27 -16.10 6.71
C GLU A 194 -3.26 -15.32 5.38
N GLY A 195 -4.19 -14.39 5.20
CA GLY A 195 -4.38 -13.63 3.97
C GLY A 195 -5.18 -14.42 2.93
N LEU A 196 -5.89 -13.69 2.07
CA LEU A 196 -6.61 -14.28 0.96
C LEU A 196 -5.62 -14.80 -0.07
N ARG A 197 -5.77 -16.08 -0.45
CA ARG A 197 -5.06 -16.65 -1.59
C ARG A 197 -5.88 -16.40 -2.85
N LEU A 198 -5.39 -15.53 -3.71
CA LEU A 198 -5.96 -15.34 -5.03
C LEU A 198 -5.42 -16.49 -5.91
N ASN A 199 -6.09 -17.66 -5.90
CA ASN A 199 -5.67 -18.82 -6.71
C ASN A 199 -5.55 -18.41 -8.19
N GLY A 200 -4.42 -18.74 -8.84
CA GLY A 200 -4.18 -18.55 -10.29
C GLY A 200 -5.40 -18.88 -11.13
#